data_AF-A0A4Q7DSF0-F1
#
_entry.id   AF-A0A4Q7DSF0-F1
#
_cell.length_a   1.000
_cell.length_b   1.000
_cell.length_c   1.000
_cell.angle_alpha   90.00
_cell.angle_beta   90.00
_cell.angle_gamma   90.00
#
_symmetry.space_group_name_H-M   'P 1'
#
loop_
_entity.id
_entity.type
_entity.pdbx_description
1 polymer ?
#
loop_
_entity_poly.entity_id
_entity_poly.type
_entity_poly.pdbx_seq_one_letter_code
_entity_poly.pdbx_strand_id
1 'polypeptide(L)'
;MNKIEREHLFVEWMSSPIHPTIKASTLESYIAALKKSFTTFSNVDFELDIFNYKILSEFQNFFNQIRQNERYDKFNKSNNGSYQALLKKYEKYLSEMQESQEKYVSKEDFLEWAVLKKRSYNPSWIKIYADNLKSLAFDLQENDDLKINLFNIDDANSFRIAEVKIRVDKNFDTINQHSTQKSFSAALGRYSEFLASDFYLSRLFVKDLVEDKLIDEQVKTEIERTVLSRIGQSDFRRGIIRRDRDCLLCHIPYTELLRASHIKPWAKSTNQERLDLSNGFLLCANHDVLFDKGLISFDEQGILKISSQINPKDYDKLLLGKAMNLNVDERQGRYLIYHRQEIFRK
;
A
#
# COMPACT_ATOMS: atom_id res chain seq x y z
N MET A 1 -9.23 -0.17 -14.56
CA MET A 1 -9.77 1.13 -15.04
C MET A 1 -10.90 0.92 -16.02
N ASN A 2 -12.05 1.54 -15.76
CA ASN A 2 -13.16 1.57 -16.71
C ASN A 2 -12.93 2.67 -17.78
N LYS A 3 -13.83 2.76 -18.76
CA LYS A 3 -13.71 3.66 -19.92
C LYS A 3 -13.81 5.15 -19.53
N ILE A 4 -14.76 5.49 -18.66
CA ILE A 4 -15.02 6.85 -18.19
C ILE A 4 -13.83 7.36 -17.38
N GLU A 5 -13.25 6.50 -16.54
CA GLU A 5 -12.03 6.81 -15.79
C GLU A 5 -10.83 7.07 -16.71
N ARG A 6 -10.66 6.29 -17.80
CA ARG A 6 -9.58 6.50 -18.77
C ARG A 6 -9.69 7.84 -19.50
N GLU A 7 -10.91 8.18 -19.90
CA GLU A 7 -11.19 9.47 -20.53
C GLU A 7 -10.84 10.62 -19.61
N HIS A 8 -11.27 10.55 -18.34
CA HIS A 8 -10.96 11.54 -17.33
C HIS A 8 -9.44 11.71 -17.13
N LEU A 9 -8.73 10.60 -16.96
CA LEU A 9 -7.28 10.61 -16.74
C LEU A 9 -6.48 11.12 -17.94
N PHE A 10 -6.95 10.83 -19.16
CA PHE A 10 -6.34 11.41 -20.34
C PHE A 10 -6.57 12.92 -20.43
N VAL A 11 -7.78 13.40 -20.08
CA VAL A 11 -8.07 14.85 -20.02
C VAL A 11 -7.20 15.54 -18.97
N GLU A 12 -7.03 14.93 -17.81
CA GLU A 12 -6.13 15.39 -16.75
C GLU A 12 -4.66 15.41 -17.21
N TRP A 13 -4.19 14.31 -17.83
CA TRP A 13 -2.83 14.20 -18.37
C TRP A 13 -2.55 15.29 -19.42
N MET A 14 -3.47 15.51 -20.34
CA MET A 14 -3.38 16.55 -21.37
C MET A 14 -3.39 17.98 -20.81
N SER A 15 -4.03 18.18 -19.66
CA SER A 15 -4.15 19.48 -18.99
C SER A 15 -3.04 19.71 -17.96
N SER A 16 -2.13 18.73 -17.79
CA SER A 16 -0.99 18.81 -16.88
C SER A 16 0.02 19.87 -17.35
N PRO A 17 0.67 20.60 -16.42
CA PRO A 17 1.69 21.61 -16.73
C PRO A 17 2.89 21.08 -17.53
N ILE A 18 3.09 19.77 -17.52
CA ILE A 18 4.19 19.07 -18.20
C ILE A 18 3.96 19.03 -19.73
N HIS A 19 2.71 19.20 -20.19
CA HIS A 19 2.35 19.17 -21.61
C HIS A 19 1.89 20.54 -22.12
N PRO A 20 1.99 20.82 -23.44
CA PRO A 20 1.58 22.10 -24.00
C PRO A 20 0.12 22.43 -23.66
N THR A 21 -0.11 23.62 -23.10
CA THR A 21 -1.38 24.06 -22.51
C THR A 21 -2.52 24.07 -23.53
N ILE A 22 -3.34 23.02 -23.51
CA ILE A 22 -4.65 23.01 -24.18
C ILE A 22 -5.71 23.34 -23.13
N LYS A 23 -6.57 24.32 -23.40
CA LYS A 23 -7.69 24.63 -22.50
C LYS A 23 -8.61 23.41 -22.37
N ALA A 24 -8.99 23.02 -21.15
CA ALA A 24 -9.83 21.86 -20.88
C ALA A 24 -11.11 21.84 -21.73
N SER A 25 -11.78 22.99 -21.88
CA SER A 25 -12.98 23.13 -22.73
C SER A 25 -12.73 22.85 -24.22
N THR A 26 -11.52 23.14 -24.71
CA THR A 26 -11.11 22.81 -26.08
C THR A 26 -10.85 21.32 -26.23
N LEU A 27 -10.26 20.67 -25.22
CA LEU A 27 -10.02 19.23 -25.21
C LEU A 27 -11.32 18.42 -25.12
N GLU A 28 -12.25 18.81 -24.26
CA GLU A 28 -13.59 18.21 -24.18
C GLU A 28 -14.33 18.33 -25.51
N SER A 29 -14.22 19.49 -26.18
CA SER A 29 -14.78 19.70 -27.51
C SER A 29 -14.14 18.79 -28.56
N TYR A 30 -12.82 18.56 -28.50
CA TYR A 30 -12.12 17.62 -29.39
C TYR A 30 -12.49 16.16 -29.12
N ILE A 31 -12.62 15.75 -27.87
CA ILE A 31 -13.04 14.39 -27.49
C ILE A 31 -14.49 14.15 -27.89
N ALA A 32 -15.38 15.11 -27.67
CA ALA A 32 -16.75 15.07 -28.13
C ALA A 32 -16.84 15.05 -29.67
N ALA A 33 -15.97 15.81 -30.36
CA ALA A 33 -15.88 15.81 -31.82
C ALA A 33 -15.38 14.47 -32.34
N LEU A 34 -14.37 13.84 -31.73
CA LEU A 34 -13.94 12.47 -32.06
C LEU A 34 -15.13 11.51 -31.93
N LYS A 35 -15.76 11.46 -30.75
CA LYS A 35 -16.91 10.57 -30.49
C LYS A 35 -18.07 10.77 -31.49
N LYS A 36 -18.30 12.00 -31.96
CA LYS A 36 -19.35 12.33 -32.95
C LYS A 36 -18.93 12.05 -34.39
N SER A 37 -17.68 12.35 -34.76
CA SER A 37 -17.16 12.28 -36.14
C SER A 37 -16.89 10.87 -36.64
N PHE A 38 -16.75 9.90 -35.74
CA PHE A 38 -16.59 8.49 -36.10
C PHE A 38 -17.83 7.86 -36.75
N THR A 39 -19.00 8.50 -36.69
CA THR A 39 -20.20 8.11 -37.44
C THR A 39 -20.15 8.48 -38.92
N THR A 40 -19.25 9.37 -39.33
CA THR A 40 -19.22 9.96 -40.67
C THR A 40 -18.29 9.21 -41.64
N PHE A 41 -17.37 8.36 -41.14
CA PHE A 41 -16.36 7.69 -41.98
C PHE A 41 -16.28 6.16 -41.83
N SER A 42 -16.95 5.54 -40.84
CA SER A 42 -16.85 4.08 -40.64
C SER A 42 -17.74 3.31 -41.63
N ASN A 43 -17.11 2.46 -42.44
CA ASN A 43 -17.76 1.23 -42.88
C ASN A 43 -17.35 0.17 -41.84
N VAL A 44 -18.20 0.02 -40.83
CA VAL A 44 -18.43 -1.16 -39.97
C VAL A 44 -17.34 -1.71 -39.02
N ASP A 45 -16.02 -1.58 -39.22
CA ASP A 45 -15.09 -2.48 -38.47
C ASP A 45 -14.22 -1.88 -37.34
N PHE A 46 -14.54 -0.71 -36.78
CA PHE A 46 -13.76 -0.14 -35.66
C PHE A 46 -14.63 0.26 -34.47
N GLU A 47 -14.23 -0.14 -33.25
CA GLU A 47 -14.81 0.39 -32.03
C GLU A 47 -14.50 1.89 -31.92
N LEU A 48 -15.57 2.70 -31.93
CA LEU A 48 -15.56 4.14 -32.23
C LEU A 48 -15.04 5.03 -31.09
N ASP A 49 -14.42 4.45 -30.07
CA ASP A 49 -13.99 5.17 -28.87
C ASP A 49 -12.56 4.80 -28.50
N ILE A 50 -11.65 5.77 -28.63
CA ILE A 50 -10.22 5.59 -28.33
C ILE A 50 -9.96 5.11 -26.90
N PHE A 51 -10.87 5.42 -25.97
CA PHE A 51 -10.77 5.00 -24.57
C PHE A 51 -11.19 3.55 -24.35
N ASN A 52 -11.59 2.80 -25.38
CA ASN A 52 -11.71 1.34 -25.30
C ASN A 52 -10.33 0.66 -25.31
N TYR A 53 -9.34 1.27 -25.98
CA TYR A 53 -7.98 0.75 -26.06
C TYR A 53 -7.20 1.08 -24.78
N LYS A 54 -6.88 0.04 -24.01
CA LYS A 54 -6.18 0.13 -22.72
C LYS A 54 -4.68 -0.11 -22.84
N ILE A 55 -4.30 -0.91 -23.84
CA ILE A 55 -2.94 -1.40 -24.03
C ILE A 55 -2.33 -0.61 -25.20
N LEU A 56 -1.10 -0.11 -25.02
CA LEU A 56 -0.40 0.69 -26.03
C LEU A 56 -0.32 -0.05 -27.38
N SER A 57 0.04 -1.33 -27.38
CA SER A 57 0.18 -2.13 -28.59
C SER A 57 -1.14 -2.31 -29.35
N GLU A 58 -2.27 -2.49 -28.64
CA GLU A 58 -3.60 -2.55 -29.23
C GLU A 58 -3.98 -1.21 -29.87
N PHE A 59 -3.73 -0.11 -29.16
CA PHE A 59 -3.98 1.23 -29.68
C PHE A 59 -3.10 1.56 -30.90
N GLN A 60 -1.82 1.17 -30.90
CA GLN A 60 -0.92 1.37 -32.02
C GLN A 60 -1.35 0.59 -33.26
N ASN A 61 -1.80 -0.65 -33.08
CA ASN A 61 -2.36 -1.45 -34.18
C ASN A 61 -3.59 -0.75 -34.78
N PHE A 62 -4.54 -0.31 -33.94
CA PHE A 62 -5.68 0.48 -34.35
C PHE A 62 -5.29 1.77 -35.09
N PHE A 63 -4.35 2.53 -34.53
CA PHE A 63 -3.93 3.81 -35.09
C PHE A 63 -3.28 3.63 -36.47
N ASN A 64 -2.49 2.57 -36.65
CA ASN A 64 -1.90 2.22 -37.94
C ASN A 64 -2.98 1.85 -38.99
N GLN A 65 -4.00 1.09 -38.59
CA GLN A 65 -5.11 0.74 -39.48
C GLN A 65 -5.93 1.97 -39.90
N ILE A 66 -6.22 2.90 -38.98
CA ILE A 66 -6.92 4.15 -39.31
C ILE A 66 -6.14 5.02 -40.28
N ARG A 67 -4.82 5.13 -40.14
CA ARG A 67 -3.97 5.95 -41.03
C ARG A 67 -3.97 5.47 -42.48
N GLN A 68 -4.31 4.20 -42.72
CA GLN A 68 -4.41 3.62 -44.06
C GLN A 68 -5.80 3.85 -44.68
N ASN A 69 -6.76 4.40 -43.94
CA ASN A 69 -8.11 4.65 -44.41
C ASN A 69 -8.22 6.01 -45.13
N GLU A 70 -8.50 5.98 -46.45
CA GLU A 70 -8.64 7.20 -47.26
C GLU A 70 -9.71 8.18 -46.76
N ARG A 71 -10.77 7.68 -46.12
CA ARG A 71 -11.82 8.53 -45.54
C ARG A 71 -11.32 9.30 -44.32
N TYR A 72 -10.52 8.64 -43.46
CA TYR A 72 -9.87 9.29 -42.35
C TYR A 72 -8.88 10.36 -42.83
N ASP A 73 -8.09 10.07 -43.87
CA ASP A 73 -7.13 11.04 -44.41
C ASP A 73 -7.82 12.30 -44.93
N LYS A 74 -8.90 12.15 -45.71
CA LYS A 74 -9.72 13.28 -46.17
C LYS A 74 -10.30 14.09 -45.01
N PHE A 75 -10.83 13.41 -43.98
CA PHE A 75 -11.40 14.07 -42.82
C PHE A 75 -10.37 14.82 -41.97
N ASN A 76 -9.24 14.16 -41.68
CA ASN A 76 -8.17 14.73 -40.90
C ASN A 76 -7.57 15.96 -41.60
N LYS A 77 -7.43 15.92 -42.93
CA LYS A 77 -7.05 17.09 -43.75
C LYS A 77 -8.06 18.22 -43.64
N SER A 78 -9.36 17.93 -43.71
CA SER A 78 -10.41 18.95 -43.58
C SER A 78 -10.45 19.62 -42.20
N ASN A 79 -9.86 19.00 -41.17
CA ASN A 79 -9.75 19.54 -39.83
C ASN A 79 -8.30 19.89 -39.43
N ASN A 80 -7.49 20.33 -40.39
CA ASN A 80 -6.11 20.80 -40.17
C ASN A 80 -5.20 19.81 -39.39
N GLY A 81 -5.43 18.51 -39.53
CA GLY A 81 -4.62 17.47 -38.88
C GLY A 81 -4.87 17.30 -37.37
N SER A 82 -5.89 17.95 -36.80
CA SER A 82 -6.12 17.98 -35.35
C SER A 82 -6.38 16.59 -34.76
N TYR A 83 -7.00 15.69 -35.53
CA TYR A 83 -7.32 14.34 -35.07
C TYR A 83 -6.08 13.45 -34.98
N GLN A 84 -5.19 13.53 -35.97
CA GLN A 84 -3.92 12.83 -35.92
C GLN A 84 -3.05 13.32 -34.76
N ALA A 85 -3.04 14.63 -34.49
CA ALA A 85 -2.36 15.19 -33.34
C ALA A 85 -2.91 14.63 -32.02
N LEU A 86 -4.23 14.52 -31.90
CA LEU A 86 -4.89 13.99 -30.71
C LEU A 86 -4.62 12.49 -30.50
N LEU A 87 -4.67 11.67 -31.56
CA LEU A 87 -4.35 10.25 -31.48
C LEU A 87 -2.87 10.02 -31.10
N LYS A 88 -1.93 10.83 -31.62
CA LYS A 88 -0.52 10.80 -31.20
C LYS A 88 -0.34 11.15 -29.72
N LYS A 89 -1.15 12.07 -29.20
CA LYS A 89 -1.13 12.42 -27.78
C LYS A 89 -1.68 11.30 -26.91
N TYR A 90 -2.72 10.59 -27.34
CA TYR A 90 -3.20 9.41 -26.62
C TYR A 90 -2.21 8.24 -26.68
N GLU A 91 -1.51 8.06 -27.80
CA GLU A 91 -0.38 7.10 -27.90
C GLU A 91 0.71 7.43 -26.87
N LYS A 92 1.12 8.69 -26.79
CA LYS A 92 2.11 9.17 -25.82
C LYS A 92 1.63 8.98 -24.38
N TYR A 93 0.36 9.28 -24.11
CA TYR A 93 -0.26 9.00 -22.81
C TYR A 93 -0.15 7.53 -22.45
N LEU A 94 -0.54 6.61 -23.33
CA LEU A 94 -0.44 5.17 -23.05
C LEU A 94 1.02 4.72 -22.86
N SER A 95 1.97 5.30 -23.59
CA SER A 95 3.40 5.05 -23.40
C SER A 95 3.90 5.52 -22.04
N GLU A 96 3.57 6.75 -21.64
CA GLU A 96 3.95 7.30 -20.34
C GLU A 96 3.22 6.58 -19.20
N MET A 97 1.99 6.11 -19.41
CA MET A 97 1.25 5.28 -18.46
C MET A 97 1.86 3.88 -18.33
N GLN A 98 2.43 3.33 -19.40
CA GLN A 98 3.13 2.05 -19.38
C GLN A 98 4.53 2.15 -18.76
N GLU A 99 5.28 3.24 -19.02
CA GLU A 99 6.55 3.55 -18.34
C GLU A 99 6.33 3.91 -16.86
N SER A 100 5.22 4.56 -16.50
CA SER A 100 4.89 4.89 -15.10
C SER A 100 4.29 3.73 -14.30
N GLN A 101 3.81 2.65 -14.95
CA GLN A 101 3.52 1.39 -14.26
C GLN A 101 4.77 0.79 -13.60
N GLU A 102 5.97 1.15 -14.05
CA GLU A 102 7.25 0.75 -13.45
C GLU A 102 7.68 1.66 -12.28
N LYS A 103 7.04 2.79 -11.98
CA LYS A 103 7.46 3.72 -10.88
C LYS A 103 6.36 4.29 -9.99
N TYR A 104 5.12 3.81 -10.09
CA TYR A 104 4.02 4.32 -9.28
C TYR A 104 3.97 3.65 -7.89
N VAL A 105 3.69 4.43 -6.84
CA VAL A 105 3.31 3.90 -5.53
C VAL A 105 1.86 3.47 -5.57
N SER A 106 1.59 2.18 -5.63
CA SER A 106 0.21 1.72 -5.82
C SER A 106 -0.69 2.24 -4.66
N LYS A 107 -1.88 2.74 -5.03
CA LYS A 107 -2.90 3.13 -4.04
C LYS A 107 -3.20 1.94 -3.14
N GLU A 108 -3.18 0.75 -3.73
CA GLU A 108 -3.38 -0.54 -3.09
C GLU A 108 -2.33 -0.81 -1.99
N ASP A 109 -1.06 -0.44 -2.19
CA ASP A 109 0.02 -0.64 -1.22
C ASP A 109 -0.15 0.26 0.00
N PHE A 110 -0.57 1.51 -0.24
CA PHE A 110 -0.92 2.44 0.84
C PHE A 110 -2.13 1.94 1.64
N LEU A 111 -3.17 1.47 0.94
CA LEU A 111 -4.36 0.89 1.58
C LEU A 111 -4.00 -0.37 2.38
N GLU A 112 -3.17 -1.25 1.84
CA GLU A 112 -2.72 -2.48 2.49
C GLU A 112 -1.91 -2.18 3.75
N TRP A 113 -0.90 -1.31 3.63
CA TRP A 113 -0.12 -0.83 4.78
C TRP A 113 -1.01 -0.28 5.89
N ALA A 114 -1.99 0.55 5.52
CA ALA A 114 -2.86 1.20 6.49
C ALA A 114 -3.82 0.20 7.17
N VAL A 115 -4.28 -0.84 6.45
CA VAL A 115 -5.05 -1.96 7.02
C VAL A 115 -4.20 -2.78 8.00
N LEU A 116 -2.92 -2.98 7.71
CA LEU A 116 -2.00 -3.69 8.61
C LEU A 116 -1.76 -2.94 9.92
N LYS A 117 -1.89 -1.60 9.92
CA LYS A 117 -1.77 -0.74 11.11
C LYS A 117 -3.08 -0.53 11.90
N LYS A 118 -4.10 -1.38 11.69
CA LYS A 118 -5.48 -1.35 12.25
C LYS A 118 -5.68 -0.91 13.72
N ARG A 119 -4.68 -1.00 14.60
CA ARG A 119 -4.76 -0.48 15.98
C ARG A 119 -4.73 1.06 16.05
N SER A 120 -4.36 1.75 14.96
CA SER A 120 -4.20 3.20 14.91
C SER A 120 -5.13 3.90 13.91
N TYR A 121 -5.73 3.18 12.95
CA TYR A 121 -6.45 3.78 11.82
C TYR A 121 -7.79 3.09 11.53
N ASN A 122 -8.82 3.89 11.24
CA ASN A 122 -10.13 3.41 10.83
C ASN A 122 -10.16 3.17 9.30
N PRO A 123 -10.47 1.95 8.81
CA PRO A 123 -10.43 1.60 7.38
C PRO A 123 -11.28 2.50 6.46
N SER A 124 -12.44 2.98 6.94
CA SER A 124 -13.29 3.87 6.16
C SER A 124 -12.64 5.24 5.91
N TRP A 125 -11.77 5.68 6.82
CA TRP A 125 -11.04 6.95 6.72
C TRP A 125 -9.82 6.85 5.82
N ILE A 126 -9.18 5.69 5.78
CA ILE A 126 -8.02 5.44 4.92
C ILE A 126 -8.40 5.58 3.45
N LYS A 127 -9.61 5.12 3.06
CA LYS A 127 -10.13 5.30 1.70
C LYS A 127 -10.33 6.79 1.37
N ILE A 128 -10.88 7.55 2.32
CA ILE A 128 -11.02 9.01 2.21
C ILE A 128 -9.65 9.69 2.07
N TYR A 129 -8.64 9.26 2.83
CA TYR A 129 -7.28 9.79 2.71
C TYR A 129 -6.64 9.49 1.36
N ALA A 130 -6.81 8.28 0.83
CA ALA A 130 -6.31 7.94 -0.49
C ALA A 130 -7.02 8.74 -1.60
N ASP A 131 -8.32 8.99 -1.47
CA ASP A 131 -9.08 9.80 -2.43
C ASP A 131 -8.68 11.28 -2.33
N ASN A 132 -8.44 11.79 -1.11
CA ASN A 132 -7.92 13.14 -0.87
C ASN A 132 -6.51 13.36 -1.43
N LEU A 133 -5.58 12.41 -1.26
CA LEU A 133 -4.23 12.52 -1.84
C LEU A 133 -4.27 12.57 -3.36
N LYS A 134 -5.28 11.95 -3.96
CA LYS A 134 -5.54 12.00 -5.40
C LYS A 134 -6.15 13.35 -5.82
N SER A 135 -7.02 13.94 -4.99
CA SER A 135 -7.75 15.17 -5.32
C SER A 135 -7.07 16.47 -4.87
N LEU A 136 -6.12 16.43 -3.93
CA LEU A 136 -5.47 17.61 -3.36
C LEU A 136 -4.72 18.44 -4.42
N ALA A 137 -4.33 17.80 -5.53
CA ALA A 137 -3.73 18.44 -6.69
C ALA A 137 -4.62 19.52 -7.35
N PHE A 138 -5.95 19.49 -7.15
CA PHE A 138 -6.88 20.39 -7.85
C PHE A 138 -7.13 21.72 -7.14
N ASP A 139 -6.89 21.78 -5.82
CA ASP A 139 -7.36 22.90 -5.01
C ASP A 139 -6.24 23.90 -4.64
N LEU A 140 -4.96 23.56 -4.85
CA LEU A 140 -3.80 24.40 -4.51
C LEU A 140 -3.62 25.57 -5.49
N GLN A 141 -3.40 26.78 -4.98
CA GLN A 141 -3.48 28.02 -5.77
C GLN A 141 -2.13 28.53 -6.28
N GLU A 142 -1.03 28.28 -5.57
CA GLU A 142 0.27 28.91 -5.86
C GLU A 142 1.39 27.91 -6.24
N ASN A 143 1.07 26.61 -6.30
CA ASN A 143 2.03 25.56 -6.63
C ASN A 143 1.63 24.80 -7.90
N ASP A 144 1.73 25.46 -9.06
CA ASP A 144 1.43 24.83 -10.37
C ASP A 144 2.27 23.56 -10.62
N ASP A 145 3.50 23.51 -10.11
CA ASP A 145 4.41 22.36 -10.20
C ASP A 145 4.00 21.16 -9.31
N LEU A 146 3.04 21.34 -8.40
CA LEU A 146 2.56 20.32 -7.45
C LEU A 146 1.12 19.88 -7.70
N LYS A 147 0.56 20.22 -8.87
CA LYS A 147 -0.69 19.63 -9.40
C LYS A 147 -0.47 18.17 -9.83
N ILE A 148 0.06 17.37 -8.92
CA ILE A 148 0.53 16.01 -9.14
C ILE A 148 -0.28 15.11 -8.21
N ASN A 149 -0.81 14.01 -8.75
CA ASN A 149 -1.32 12.91 -7.95
C ASN A 149 -0.21 12.45 -7.02
N LEU A 150 -0.36 12.66 -5.70
CA LEU A 150 0.74 12.49 -4.74
C LEU A 150 1.31 11.07 -4.69
N PHE A 151 0.57 10.08 -5.20
CA PHE A 151 1.07 8.72 -5.42
C PHE A 151 2.14 8.58 -6.51
N ASN A 152 2.39 9.63 -7.29
CA ASN A 152 3.50 9.72 -8.23
C ASN A 152 4.85 9.99 -7.53
N ILE A 153 4.84 10.31 -6.23
CA ILE A 153 6.06 10.54 -5.46
C ILE A 153 6.37 9.26 -4.69
N ASP A 154 7.41 8.55 -5.13
CA ASP A 154 7.79 7.23 -4.66
C ASP A 154 8.93 7.20 -3.64
N ASP A 155 9.39 8.37 -3.19
CA ASP A 155 10.37 8.48 -2.12
C ASP A 155 9.95 9.47 -1.03
N ALA A 156 10.29 9.13 0.21
CA ALA A 156 9.90 9.91 1.38
C ALA A 156 10.50 11.32 1.40
N ASN A 157 11.66 11.55 0.78
CA ASN A 157 12.33 12.85 0.80
C ASN A 157 11.65 13.83 -0.15
N SER A 158 11.40 13.42 -1.39
CA SER A 158 10.64 14.20 -2.37
C SER A 158 9.22 14.46 -1.87
N PHE A 159 8.60 13.48 -1.20
CA PHE A 159 7.26 13.67 -0.65
C PHE A 159 7.27 14.69 0.49
N ARG A 160 8.28 14.69 1.36
CA ARG A 160 8.41 15.69 2.44
C ARG A 160 8.58 17.11 1.89
N ILE A 161 9.30 17.27 0.78
CA ILE A 161 9.43 18.57 0.11
C ILE A 161 8.08 19.01 -0.46
N ALA A 162 7.35 18.11 -1.12
CA ALA A 162 6.01 18.39 -1.61
C ALA A 162 5.04 18.74 -0.47
N GLU A 163 5.07 17.98 0.64
CA GLU A 163 4.25 18.23 1.82
C GLU A 163 4.48 19.62 2.41
N VAL A 164 5.76 20.05 2.55
CA VAL A 164 6.07 21.40 3.05
C VAL A 164 5.48 22.47 2.14
N LYS A 165 5.68 22.34 0.83
CA LYS A 165 5.15 23.28 -0.17
C LYS A 165 3.62 23.36 -0.17
N ILE A 166 2.95 22.21 -0.02
CA ILE A 166 1.49 22.12 0.09
C ILE A 166 1.01 22.83 1.36
N ARG A 167 1.68 22.61 2.51
CA ARG A 167 1.26 23.17 3.80
C ARG A 167 1.46 24.69 3.89
N VAL A 168 2.36 25.27 3.11
CA VAL A 168 2.58 26.72 3.06
C VAL A 168 1.75 27.42 1.97
N ASP A 169 1.00 26.67 1.17
CA ASP A 169 0.08 27.25 0.19
C ASP A 169 -1.04 28.03 0.89
N LYS A 170 -1.33 29.23 0.40
CA LYS A 170 -2.28 30.16 1.04
C LYS A 170 -3.70 29.59 1.14
N ASN A 171 -4.08 28.70 0.23
CA ASN A 171 -5.41 28.09 0.25
C ASN A 171 -5.46 26.80 1.07
N PHE A 172 -4.32 26.25 1.50
CA PHE A 172 -4.28 24.95 2.18
C PHE A 172 -5.14 24.92 3.43
N ASP A 173 -5.07 25.96 4.27
CA ASP A 173 -5.87 26.02 5.49
C ASP A 173 -7.37 26.08 5.20
N THR A 174 -7.77 26.83 4.18
CA THR A 174 -9.16 26.93 3.72
C THR A 174 -9.66 25.59 3.19
N ILE A 175 -8.89 24.93 2.31
CA ILE A 175 -9.22 23.61 1.74
C ILE A 175 -9.30 22.55 2.84
N ASN A 176 -8.34 22.56 3.76
CA ASN A 176 -8.29 21.60 4.85
C ASN A 176 -9.46 21.76 5.83
N GLN A 177 -9.97 22.99 6.03
CA GLN A 177 -11.16 23.27 6.83
C GLN A 177 -12.48 22.89 6.13
N HIS A 178 -12.57 23.10 4.80
CA HIS A 178 -13.76 22.79 4.01
C HIS A 178 -13.84 21.34 3.54
N SER A 179 -12.73 20.60 3.55
CA SER A 179 -12.73 19.16 3.37
C SER A 179 -13.63 18.52 4.41
N THR A 180 -14.46 17.55 4.00
CA THR A 180 -15.19 16.74 4.97
C THR A 180 -14.16 16.16 5.96
N GLN A 181 -14.28 16.59 7.22
CA GLN A 181 -13.58 16.05 8.39
C GLN A 181 -12.07 16.34 8.54
N LYS A 182 -11.55 17.51 8.13
CA LYS A 182 -10.12 17.92 8.36
C LYS A 182 -9.11 16.90 7.79
N SER A 183 -9.35 16.44 6.57
CA SER A 183 -8.86 15.14 6.11
C SER A 183 -7.60 15.20 5.23
N PHE A 184 -7.16 16.39 4.76
CA PHE A 184 -5.96 16.52 3.93
C PHE A 184 -4.66 16.51 4.74
N SER A 185 -4.58 17.29 5.83
CA SER A 185 -3.40 17.28 6.71
C SER A 185 -3.11 15.90 7.29
N ALA A 186 -4.18 15.17 7.65
CA ALA A 186 -4.08 13.79 8.11
C ALA A 186 -3.61 12.87 6.98
N ALA A 187 -4.19 12.97 5.79
CA ALA A 187 -3.81 12.15 4.64
C ALA A 187 -2.33 12.33 4.26
N LEU A 188 -1.83 13.57 4.20
CA LEU A 188 -0.41 13.88 3.96
C LEU A 188 0.49 13.21 5.00
N GLY A 189 0.17 13.37 6.29
CA GLY A 189 0.94 12.75 7.37
C GLY A 189 0.95 11.21 7.29
N ARG A 190 -0.18 10.60 6.92
CA ARG A 190 -0.25 9.13 6.75
C ARG A 190 0.53 8.63 5.56
N TYR A 191 0.50 9.35 4.44
CA TYR A 191 1.26 8.97 3.28
C TYR A 191 2.77 9.13 3.51
N SER A 192 3.18 10.18 4.21
CA SER A 192 4.56 10.37 4.69
C SER A 192 5.02 9.19 5.57
N GLU A 193 4.19 8.77 6.53
CA GLU A 193 4.44 7.62 7.40
C GLU A 193 4.54 6.31 6.62
N PHE A 194 3.72 6.15 5.58
CA PHE A 194 3.76 5.00 4.68
C PHE A 194 5.05 4.95 3.86
N LEU A 195 5.44 6.04 3.21
CA LEU A 195 6.67 6.09 2.41
C LEU A 195 7.92 5.86 3.27
N ALA A 196 7.88 6.27 4.54
CA ALA A 196 8.95 6.01 5.51
C ALA A 196 8.87 4.62 6.16
N SER A 197 7.85 3.81 5.84
CA SER A 197 7.64 2.53 6.50
C SER A 197 8.53 1.43 5.94
N ASP A 198 8.98 0.53 6.81
CA ASP A 198 9.71 -0.68 6.41
C ASP A 198 8.91 -1.50 5.37
N PHE A 199 7.58 -1.46 5.42
CA PHE A 199 6.69 -2.12 4.44
C PHE A 199 6.92 -1.59 3.02
N TYR A 200 6.91 -0.27 2.85
CA TYR A 200 7.02 0.36 1.54
C TYR A 200 8.45 0.30 0.99
N LEU A 201 9.45 0.60 1.84
CA LEU A 201 10.86 0.52 1.46
C LEU A 201 11.26 -0.88 0.98
N SER A 202 10.62 -1.91 1.53
CA SER A 202 10.90 -3.29 1.14
C SER A 202 10.18 -3.72 -0.13
N ARG A 203 9.00 -3.16 -0.41
CA ARG A 203 8.33 -3.30 -1.72
C ARG A 203 9.15 -2.65 -2.82
N LEU A 204 9.70 -1.46 -2.57
CA LEU A 204 10.65 -0.80 -3.47
C LEU A 204 11.89 -1.67 -3.70
N PHE A 205 12.51 -2.18 -2.64
CA PHE A 205 13.70 -3.03 -2.76
C PHE A 205 13.45 -4.30 -3.59
N VAL A 206 12.29 -4.97 -3.39
CA VAL A 206 11.93 -6.11 -4.23
C VAL A 206 11.71 -5.68 -5.67
N LYS A 207 11.04 -4.55 -5.91
CA LYS A 207 10.76 -4.04 -7.24
C LYS A 207 12.05 -3.74 -8.00
N ASP A 208 13.01 -3.10 -7.35
CA ASP A 208 14.35 -2.82 -7.88
C ASP A 208 15.11 -4.12 -8.21
N LEU A 209 14.99 -5.16 -7.37
CA LEU A 209 15.57 -6.50 -7.64
C LEU A 209 14.91 -7.22 -8.83
N VAL A 210 13.66 -6.89 -9.15
CA VAL A 210 12.87 -7.50 -10.23
C VAL A 210 13.15 -6.84 -11.58
N GLU A 211 13.47 -5.54 -11.60
CA GLU A 211 13.82 -4.81 -12.83
C GLU A 211 15.10 -5.37 -13.49
N ASP A 212 15.97 -6.06 -12.75
CA ASP A 212 17.19 -6.72 -13.25
C ASP A 212 16.95 -8.04 -14.02
N LYS A 213 15.69 -8.39 -14.35
CA LYS A 213 15.30 -9.49 -15.28
C LYS A 213 15.82 -10.90 -14.98
N LEU A 214 16.23 -11.22 -13.75
CA LEU A 214 16.84 -12.52 -13.42
C LEU A 214 16.02 -13.42 -12.48
N ILE A 215 14.78 -13.06 -12.11
CA ILE A 215 14.04 -13.76 -11.05
C ILE A 215 12.67 -14.22 -11.54
N ASP A 216 12.44 -15.54 -11.49
CA ASP A 216 11.15 -16.20 -11.75
C ASP A 216 10.03 -15.64 -10.84
N GLU A 217 8.81 -15.51 -11.36
CA GLU A 217 7.62 -15.00 -10.68
C GLU A 217 7.28 -15.78 -9.40
N GLN A 218 7.60 -17.08 -9.35
CA GLN A 218 7.44 -17.89 -8.14
C GLN A 218 8.47 -17.51 -7.06
N VAL A 219 9.72 -17.27 -7.46
CA VAL A 219 10.82 -16.83 -6.58
C VAL A 219 10.56 -15.40 -6.10
N LYS A 220 10.03 -14.52 -6.96
CA LYS A 220 9.58 -13.17 -6.61
C LYS A 220 8.56 -13.20 -5.47
N THR A 221 7.51 -14.01 -5.61
CA THR A 221 6.45 -14.14 -4.60
C THR A 221 7.02 -14.66 -3.26
N GLU A 222 8.01 -15.54 -3.31
CA GLU A 222 8.64 -16.11 -2.11
C GLU A 222 9.59 -15.12 -1.42
N ILE A 223 10.36 -14.34 -2.19
CA ILE A 223 11.20 -13.24 -1.69
C ILE A 223 10.30 -12.19 -1.04
N GLU A 224 9.24 -11.74 -1.71
CA GLU A 224 8.26 -10.78 -1.18
C GLU A 224 7.68 -11.27 0.15
N ARG A 225 7.21 -12.52 0.21
CA ARG A 225 6.67 -13.10 1.45
C ARG A 225 7.71 -13.17 2.55
N THR A 226 8.95 -13.53 2.23
CA THR A 226 10.04 -13.64 3.21
C THR A 226 10.41 -12.27 3.77
N VAL A 227 10.54 -11.28 2.90
CA VAL A 227 10.86 -9.89 3.26
C VAL A 227 9.74 -9.29 4.11
N LEU A 228 8.48 -9.38 3.65
CA LEU A 228 7.30 -8.93 4.40
C LEU A 228 7.17 -9.65 5.75
N SER A 229 7.49 -10.94 5.81
CA SER A 229 7.50 -11.70 7.06
C SER A 229 8.55 -11.17 8.04
N ARG A 230 9.77 -10.88 7.57
CA ARG A 230 10.85 -10.33 8.41
C ARG A 230 10.49 -8.96 8.97
N ILE A 231 9.89 -8.10 8.15
CA ILE A 231 9.46 -6.76 8.56
C ILE A 231 8.31 -6.85 9.56
N GLY A 232 7.29 -7.65 9.27
CA GLY A 232 6.17 -7.82 10.18
C GLY A 232 6.63 -8.34 11.55
N GLN A 233 7.60 -9.27 11.56
CA GLN A 233 8.24 -9.72 12.80
C GLN A 233 9.05 -8.62 13.49
N SER A 234 9.76 -7.78 12.74
CA SER A 234 10.51 -6.62 13.27
C SER A 234 9.57 -5.59 13.90
N ASP A 235 8.49 -5.22 13.21
CA ASP A 235 7.44 -4.30 13.67
C ASP A 235 6.75 -4.83 14.94
N PHE A 236 6.34 -6.10 14.91
CA PHE A 236 5.77 -6.78 16.06
C PHE A 236 6.73 -6.78 17.25
N ARG A 237 8.00 -7.16 17.02
CA ARG A 237 9.03 -7.16 18.06
C ARG A 237 9.23 -5.79 18.68
N ARG A 238 9.34 -4.74 17.87
CA ARG A 238 9.46 -3.35 18.36
C ARG A 238 8.24 -2.95 19.19
N GLY A 239 7.03 -3.33 18.77
CA GLY A 239 5.81 -3.06 19.50
C GLY A 239 5.73 -3.77 20.85
N ILE A 240 6.10 -5.05 20.90
CA ILE A 240 6.12 -5.85 22.13
C ILE A 240 7.18 -5.32 23.12
N ILE A 241 8.40 -4.99 22.65
CA ILE A 241 9.45 -4.38 23.49
C ILE A 241 8.96 -3.05 24.09
N ARG A 242 8.29 -2.20 23.30
CA ARG A 242 7.73 -0.94 23.80
C ARG A 242 6.63 -1.15 24.86
N ARG A 243 5.85 -2.23 24.76
CA ARG A 243 4.76 -2.55 25.70
C ARG A 243 5.28 -3.08 27.03
N ASP A 244 6.12 -4.11 27.00
CA ASP A 244 6.44 -4.92 28.19
C ASP A 244 7.79 -4.55 28.82
N ARG A 245 8.74 -4.00 28.04
CA ARG A 245 10.11 -3.59 28.42
C ARG A 245 11.06 -4.70 28.88
N ASP A 246 10.60 -5.67 29.66
CA ASP A 246 11.37 -6.80 30.18
C ASP A 246 10.67 -8.15 29.94
N CYS A 247 11.35 -9.26 30.24
CA CYS A 247 10.72 -10.58 30.20
C CYS A 247 9.55 -10.63 31.19
N LEU A 248 8.36 -10.98 30.72
CA LEU A 248 7.17 -11.04 31.57
C LEU A 248 7.21 -12.07 32.70
N LEU A 249 8.17 -13.00 32.70
CA LEU A 249 8.29 -14.05 33.72
C LEU A 249 9.45 -13.84 34.70
N CYS A 250 10.62 -13.40 34.23
CA CYS A 250 11.80 -13.18 35.08
C CYS A 250 12.27 -11.73 35.14
N HIS A 251 11.61 -10.81 34.45
CA HIS A 251 11.91 -9.37 34.44
C HIS A 251 13.33 -9.00 34.03
N ILE A 252 14.02 -9.86 33.26
CA ILE A 252 15.31 -9.51 32.68
C ILE A 252 15.11 -8.39 31.64
N PRO A 253 15.81 -7.25 31.73
CA PRO A 253 15.54 -6.08 30.88
C PRO A 253 16.42 -6.01 29.61
N TYR A 254 17.44 -6.87 29.50
CA TYR A 254 18.40 -6.84 28.40
C TYR A 254 17.74 -7.27 27.08
N THR A 255 17.46 -6.31 26.21
CA THR A 255 16.66 -6.50 24.99
C THR A 255 17.26 -7.55 24.04
N GLU A 256 18.58 -7.73 24.07
CA GLU A 256 19.35 -8.74 23.32
C GLU A 256 18.94 -10.17 23.70
N LEU A 257 18.58 -10.36 24.98
CA LEU A 257 18.15 -11.64 25.54
C LEU A 257 16.65 -11.89 25.37
N LEU A 258 15.90 -10.87 24.94
CA LEU A 258 14.46 -10.93 24.79
C LEU A 258 14.02 -11.37 23.39
N ARG A 259 12.89 -12.05 23.34
CA ARG A 259 12.19 -12.56 22.16
C ARG A 259 10.73 -12.12 22.24
N ALA A 260 10.19 -11.70 21.11
CA ALA A 260 8.77 -11.42 20.98
C ALA A 260 8.10 -12.71 20.49
N SER A 261 7.68 -13.54 21.45
CA SER A 261 7.07 -14.85 21.19
C SER A 261 5.61 -14.65 20.80
N HIS A 262 5.16 -15.30 19.73
CA HIS A 262 3.75 -15.31 19.33
C HIS A 262 2.98 -16.35 20.14
N ILE A 263 1.82 -15.97 20.68
CA ILE A 263 0.93 -16.91 21.40
C ILE A 263 0.32 -17.92 20.41
N LYS A 264 -0.29 -17.41 19.34
CA LYS A 264 -0.68 -18.19 18.16
C LYS A 264 0.43 -18.06 17.10
N PRO A 265 1.10 -19.16 16.71
CA PRO A 265 2.29 -19.13 15.87
C PRO A 265 2.09 -18.36 14.57
N TRP A 266 3.13 -17.63 14.14
CA TRP A 266 3.12 -16.83 12.91
C TRP A 266 2.57 -17.57 11.68
N ALA A 267 2.96 -18.84 11.51
CA ALA A 267 2.55 -19.68 10.39
C ALA A 267 1.06 -20.03 10.40
N LYS A 268 0.41 -20.00 11.57
CA LYS A 268 -1.03 -20.29 11.75
C LYS A 268 -1.87 -19.03 11.93
N SER A 269 -1.22 -17.88 12.04
CA SER A 269 -1.84 -16.56 12.20
C SER A 269 -2.17 -15.92 10.86
N THR A 270 -3.32 -15.24 10.79
CA THR A 270 -3.67 -14.31 9.71
C THR A 270 -2.74 -13.09 9.73
N ASN A 271 -2.72 -12.31 8.64
CA ASN A 271 -1.91 -11.08 8.58
C ASN A 271 -2.25 -10.09 9.71
N GLN A 272 -3.51 -10.03 10.14
CA GLN A 272 -3.92 -9.20 11.27
C GLN A 272 -3.37 -9.74 12.60
N GLU A 273 -3.50 -11.04 12.85
CA GLU A 273 -3.01 -11.69 14.09
C GLU A 273 -1.47 -11.65 14.20
N ARG A 274 -0.75 -11.61 13.08
CA ARG A 274 0.72 -11.51 13.04
C ARG A 274 1.27 -10.20 13.60
N LEU A 275 0.54 -9.10 13.40
CA LEU A 275 0.91 -7.76 13.86
C LEU A 275 0.18 -7.36 15.15
N ASP A 276 -0.74 -8.18 15.63
CA ASP A 276 -1.51 -7.92 16.82
C ASP A 276 -0.65 -8.11 18.08
N LEU A 277 -0.32 -7.04 18.80
CA LEU A 277 0.51 -7.15 20.00
C LEU A 277 -0.12 -8.02 21.10
N SER A 278 -1.45 -8.17 21.11
CA SER A 278 -2.12 -9.09 22.04
C SER A 278 -1.89 -10.56 21.68
N ASN A 279 -1.35 -10.87 20.50
CA ASN A 279 -0.89 -12.20 20.12
C ASN A 279 0.60 -12.42 20.50
N GLY A 280 1.12 -11.71 21.50
CA GLY A 280 2.53 -11.74 21.82
C GLY A 280 2.87 -11.57 23.29
N PHE A 281 3.98 -12.17 23.68
CA PHE A 281 4.67 -11.97 24.95
C PHE A 281 6.12 -11.58 24.72
N LEU A 282 6.63 -10.69 25.58
CA LEU A 282 8.07 -10.46 25.68
C LEU A 282 8.66 -11.46 26.66
N LEU A 283 9.47 -12.39 26.17
CA LEU A 283 10.06 -13.47 26.96
C LEU A 283 11.58 -13.48 26.78
N CYS A 284 12.32 -13.96 27.79
CA CYS A 284 13.73 -14.26 27.57
C CYS A 284 13.87 -15.52 26.71
N ALA A 285 15.03 -15.73 26.09
CA ALA A 285 15.26 -16.87 25.18
C ALA A 285 14.88 -18.24 25.78
N ASN A 286 15.09 -18.46 27.08
CA ASN A 286 14.72 -19.72 27.72
C ASN A 286 13.19 -19.88 27.84
N HIS A 287 12.49 -18.86 28.31
CA HIS A 287 11.04 -18.89 28.46
C HIS A 287 10.30 -18.93 27.12
N ASP A 288 10.81 -18.20 26.13
CA ASP A 288 10.37 -18.25 24.73
C ASP A 288 10.39 -19.68 24.20
N VAL A 289 11.53 -20.38 24.30
CA VAL A 289 11.65 -21.77 23.84
C VAL A 289 10.72 -22.72 24.60
N LEU A 290 10.61 -22.57 25.93
CA LEU A 290 9.69 -23.41 26.73
C LEU A 290 8.23 -23.21 26.30
N PHE A 291 7.84 -21.97 26.03
CA PHE A 291 6.49 -21.62 25.61
C PHE A 291 6.22 -22.10 24.18
N ASP A 292 7.07 -21.73 23.21
CA ASP A 292 6.95 -22.11 21.79
C ASP A 292 6.92 -23.63 21.56
N LYS A 293 7.63 -24.41 22.41
CA LYS A 293 7.62 -25.88 22.34
C LYS A 293 6.43 -26.51 23.06
N GLY A 294 5.59 -25.71 23.70
CA GLY A 294 4.44 -26.18 24.47
C GLY A 294 4.80 -26.84 25.79
N LEU A 295 6.00 -26.62 26.31
CA LEU A 295 6.44 -27.15 27.61
C LEU A 295 5.89 -26.31 28.77
N ILE A 296 5.57 -25.04 28.51
CA ILE A 296 4.78 -24.19 29.40
C ILE A 296 3.62 -23.54 28.65
N SER A 297 2.60 -23.12 29.38
CA SER A 297 1.47 -22.31 28.89
C SER A 297 0.87 -21.53 30.07
N PHE A 298 -0.25 -20.83 29.85
CA PHE A 298 -0.96 -20.10 30.90
C PHE A 298 -2.46 -20.41 30.84
N ASP A 299 -3.13 -20.48 31.99
CA ASP A 299 -4.60 -20.56 32.02
C ASP A 299 -5.27 -19.19 31.82
N GLU A 300 -6.59 -19.16 31.97
CA GLU A 300 -7.41 -17.95 31.80
C GLU A 300 -7.13 -16.89 32.86
N GLN A 301 -6.57 -17.28 34.00
CA GLN A 301 -6.16 -16.39 35.09
C GLN A 301 -4.69 -15.96 34.94
N GLY A 302 -4.03 -16.40 33.86
CA GLY A 302 -2.62 -16.12 33.62
C GLY A 302 -1.67 -16.91 34.51
N ILE A 303 -2.14 -17.98 35.15
CA ILE A 303 -1.31 -18.84 35.99
C ILE A 303 -0.51 -19.80 35.10
N LEU A 304 0.79 -19.90 35.35
CA LEU A 304 1.68 -20.81 34.64
C LEU A 304 1.20 -22.27 34.73
N LYS A 305 1.11 -22.91 33.58
CA LYS A 305 0.94 -24.36 33.43
C LYS A 305 2.23 -24.94 32.90
N ILE A 306 2.77 -25.93 33.61
CA ILE A 306 3.96 -26.65 33.21
C ILE A 306 3.52 -28.02 32.69
N SER A 307 4.05 -28.42 31.54
CA SER A 307 3.82 -29.72 30.93
C SER A 307 4.21 -30.85 31.87
N SER A 308 3.44 -31.95 31.89
CA SER A 308 3.81 -33.15 32.65
C SER A 308 5.10 -33.81 32.13
N GLN A 309 5.60 -33.40 30.97
CA GLN A 309 6.88 -33.85 30.40
C GLN A 309 8.11 -33.25 31.11
N ILE A 310 7.95 -32.18 31.90
CA ILE A 310 9.04 -31.62 32.71
C ILE A 310 8.99 -32.23 34.11
N ASN A 311 10.10 -32.83 34.55
CA ASN A 311 10.22 -33.31 35.92
C ASN A 311 10.23 -32.12 36.89
N PRO A 312 9.40 -32.10 37.95
CA PRO A 312 9.39 -31.04 38.96
C PRO A 312 10.75 -30.72 39.58
N LYS A 313 11.69 -31.68 39.63
CA LYS A 313 13.06 -31.47 40.12
C LYS A 313 13.91 -30.56 39.20
N ASP A 314 13.51 -30.38 37.95
CA ASP A 314 14.22 -29.59 36.95
C ASP A 314 13.64 -28.19 36.77
N TYR A 315 12.56 -27.83 37.50
CA TYR A 315 11.94 -26.51 37.39
C TYR A 315 12.92 -25.36 37.66
N ASP A 316 13.73 -25.48 38.71
CA ASP A 316 14.74 -24.46 39.04
C ASP A 316 15.82 -24.36 37.96
N LYS A 317 16.24 -25.48 37.36
CA LYS A 317 17.21 -25.52 36.27
C LYS A 317 16.68 -24.85 35.00
N LEU A 318 15.36 -24.93 34.80
CA LEU A 318 14.65 -24.30 33.68
C LEU A 318 14.17 -22.89 34.00
N LEU A 319 14.54 -22.34 35.17
CA LEU A 319 14.11 -21.01 35.62
C LEU A 319 12.57 -20.89 35.63
N LEU A 320 11.87 -21.93 36.07
CA LEU A 320 10.42 -21.97 36.24
C LEU A 320 10.07 -21.85 37.73
N GLY A 321 9.96 -20.61 38.20
CA GLY A 321 9.58 -20.31 39.59
C GLY A 321 8.09 -20.56 39.85
N LYS A 322 7.73 -20.85 41.10
CA LYS A 322 6.34 -21.13 41.52
C LYS A 322 5.38 -19.93 41.39
N ALA A 323 5.89 -18.71 41.21
CA ALA A 323 5.10 -17.47 41.17
C ALA A 323 5.29 -16.70 39.85
N MET A 324 5.28 -17.40 38.73
CA MET A 324 5.32 -16.79 37.39
C MET A 324 3.90 -16.66 36.86
N ASN A 325 3.24 -15.55 37.16
CA ASN A 325 1.90 -15.25 36.66
C ASN A 325 1.95 -14.11 35.66
N LEU A 326 1.14 -14.20 34.61
CA LEU A 326 0.95 -13.15 33.64
C LEU A 326 -0.36 -12.41 33.91
N ASN A 327 -0.37 -11.10 33.70
CA ASN A 327 -1.63 -10.37 33.54
C ASN A 327 -2.12 -10.57 32.10
N VAL A 328 -3.09 -11.46 31.92
CA VAL A 328 -3.64 -11.81 30.61
C VAL A 328 -4.89 -10.98 30.36
N ASP A 329 -4.86 -10.13 29.32
CA ASP A 329 -6.06 -9.43 28.86
C ASP A 329 -7.00 -10.35 28.07
N GLU A 330 -8.25 -9.92 27.88
CA GLU A 330 -9.27 -10.72 27.16
C GLU A 330 -8.81 -11.12 25.74
N ARG A 331 -8.03 -10.27 25.06
CA ARG A 331 -7.56 -10.52 23.70
C ARG A 331 -6.42 -11.54 23.68
N GLN A 332 -5.48 -11.44 24.62
CA GLN A 332 -4.43 -12.43 24.85
C GLN A 332 -5.05 -13.79 25.20
N GLY A 333 -6.10 -13.79 26.02
CA GLY A 333 -6.86 -14.98 26.38
C GLY A 333 -7.35 -15.77 25.17
N ARG A 334 -7.84 -15.09 24.12
CA ARG A 334 -8.30 -15.73 22.88
C ARG A 334 -7.17 -16.49 22.16
N TYR A 335 -5.97 -15.94 22.12
CA TYR A 335 -4.81 -16.64 21.54
C TYR A 335 -4.31 -17.76 22.44
N LEU A 336 -4.35 -17.59 23.76
CA LEU A 336 -3.95 -18.62 24.72
C LEU A 336 -4.84 -19.85 24.67
N ILE A 337 -6.12 -19.71 24.30
CA ILE A 337 -6.99 -20.87 24.03
C ILE A 337 -6.37 -21.74 22.92
N TYR A 338 -5.98 -21.13 21.80
CA TYR A 338 -5.29 -21.84 20.71
C TYR A 338 -4.00 -22.49 21.20
N HIS A 339 -3.16 -21.75 21.92
CA HIS A 339 -1.91 -22.27 22.45
C HIS A 339 -2.13 -23.51 23.36
N ARG A 340 -3.11 -23.45 24.28
CA ARG A 340 -3.45 -24.58 25.16
C ARG A 340 -4.02 -25.79 24.42
N GLN A 341 -4.70 -25.59 23.30
CA GLN A 341 -5.34 -26.68 22.54
C GLN A 341 -4.39 -27.34 21.54
N GLU A 342 -3.57 -26.55 20.84
CA GLU A 342 -2.83 -26.99 19.67
C GLU A 342 -1.30 -27.13 19.90
N ILE A 343 -0.76 -26.51 20.95
CA ILE A 343 0.69 -26.39 21.15
C ILE A 343 1.11 -26.98 22.49
N PHE A 344 0.40 -26.65 23.56
CA PHE A 344 0.72 -27.09 24.92
C PHE A 344 0.69 -28.62 25.02
N ARG A 345 1.81 -29.18 25.46
CA ARG A 345 1.98 -30.61 25.68
C ARG A 345 1.50 -30.92 27.08
N LYS A 346 0.35 -31.59 27.18
CA LYS A 346 -0.22 -31.99 28.46
C LYS A 346 0.69 -32.99 29.16
#